data_AF-A0A950PC42-F1
#
_entry.id   AF-A0A950PC42-F1
#
_cell.length_a   1.000
_cell.length_b   1.000
_cell.length_c   1.000
_cell.angle_alpha   90.00
_cell.angle_beta   90.00
_cell.angle_gamma   90.00
#
_symmetry.space_group_name_H-M   'P 1'
#
loop_
_entity.id
_entity.type
_entity.pdbx_description
1 polymer ?
#
loop_
_entity_poly.entity_id
_entity_poly.type
_entity_poly.pdbx_seq_one_letter_code
_entity_poly.pdbx_strand_id
1 'polypeptide(L)'
;MPQAAQGTFAAGPLTFVVKHELWDENIQDHADQGVAVLVKAQVSGKDTTLLRFNCFDIEKSYDYGPENTENVVAGPEMLGGAALTNHYQMDPIACGNPIGWTIRTLRDKLPKMLERAGYPAIAQTVEMSAVRDVLPEVEECARQLYATKRNTVKHNRGTHIFEAGNIRFGLEMRRLPMGDGGLAIHVLADIGGTPGKHYTEETELLA
;
A
#
# COMPACT_ATOMS: atom_id res chain seq x y z
N MET A 1 19.63 2.81 19.34
CA MET A 1 18.28 3.34 19.06
C MET A 1 17.36 2.13 18.91
N PRO A 2 16.36 1.95 19.78
CA PRO A 2 15.51 0.77 19.75
C PRO A 2 14.68 0.78 18.46
N GLN A 3 14.76 -0.31 17.72
CA GLN A 3 14.12 -0.50 16.42
C GLN A 3 12.61 -0.61 16.64
N ALA A 4 11.87 0.47 16.41
CA ALA A 4 10.42 0.39 16.24
C ALA A 4 10.15 -0.66 15.16
N ALA A 5 9.22 -1.59 15.40
CA ALA A 5 8.83 -2.61 14.44
C ALA A 5 8.54 -1.92 13.09
N GLN A 6 9.34 -2.22 12.07
CA GLN A 6 9.42 -1.46 10.82
C GLN A 6 8.01 -1.15 10.27
N GLY A 7 7.60 0.12 10.34
CA GLY A 7 6.32 0.61 9.81
C GLY A 7 5.17 0.81 10.80
N THR A 8 5.36 0.64 12.11
CA THR A 8 4.29 0.90 13.10
C THR A 8 4.61 2.10 13.99
N PHE A 9 3.65 3.03 14.13
CA PHE A 9 3.82 4.28 14.86
C PHE A 9 2.61 4.57 15.76
N ALA A 10 2.84 4.88 17.03
CA ALA A 10 1.76 5.14 17.99
C ALA A 10 1.51 6.65 18.17
N ALA A 11 0.23 7.04 18.29
CA ALA A 11 -0.18 8.38 18.69
C ALA A 11 -1.45 8.30 19.56
N GLY A 12 -1.25 8.27 20.88
CA GLY A 12 -2.35 8.11 21.83
C GLY A 12 -3.13 6.81 21.60
N PRO A 13 -4.46 6.85 21.38
CA PRO A 13 -5.27 5.66 21.14
C PRO A 13 -5.09 5.06 19.73
N LEU A 14 -4.38 5.75 18.83
CA LEU A 14 -4.21 5.34 17.45
C LEU A 14 -2.84 4.70 17.21
N THR A 15 -2.84 3.75 16.28
CA THR A 15 -1.63 3.16 15.72
C THR A 15 -1.67 3.32 14.19
N PHE A 16 -0.65 3.96 13.64
CA PHE A 16 -0.42 4.04 12.20
C PHE A 16 0.45 2.87 11.76
N VAL A 17 -0.01 2.13 10.76
CA VAL A 17 0.77 1.04 10.15
C VAL A 17 1.02 1.40 8.71
N VAL A 18 2.27 1.30 8.28
CA VAL A 18 2.73 1.53 6.91
C VAL A 18 3.31 0.22 6.39
N LYS A 19 2.78 -0.27 5.27
CA LYS A 19 3.23 -1.52 4.67
C LYS A 19 3.19 -1.45 3.15
N HIS A 20 4.10 -2.15 2.50
CA HIS A 20 4.03 -2.36 1.06
C HIS A 20 3.13 -3.55 0.76
N GLU A 21 2.27 -3.44 -0.24
CA GLU A 21 1.45 -4.53 -0.76
C GLU A 21 1.75 -4.74 -2.24
N LEU A 22 1.71 -6.00 -2.66
CA LEU A 22 1.79 -6.43 -4.05
C LEU A 22 0.51 -7.20 -4.36
N TRP A 23 -0.21 -6.74 -5.37
CA TRP A 23 -1.42 -7.37 -5.88
C TRP A 23 -1.07 -8.13 -7.15
N ASP A 24 -1.47 -9.40 -7.16
CA ASP A 24 -1.30 -10.38 -8.22
C ASP A 24 -2.63 -10.51 -8.98
N GLU A 25 -2.61 -10.31 -10.30
CA GLU A 25 -3.77 -10.46 -11.18
C GLU A 25 -4.41 -11.86 -11.15
N ASN A 26 -3.72 -12.88 -10.63
CA ASN A 26 -4.29 -14.21 -10.45
C ASN A 26 -5.14 -14.34 -9.18
N ILE A 27 -4.96 -13.44 -8.22
CA ILE A 27 -5.66 -13.43 -6.92
C ILE A 27 -6.65 -12.26 -6.86
N GLN A 28 -6.21 -11.08 -7.31
CA GLN A 28 -6.99 -9.86 -7.43
C GLN A 28 -7.53 -9.69 -8.85
N ASP A 29 -8.44 -8.73 -9.05
CA ASP A 29 -9.02 -8.39 -10.36
C ASP A 29 -8.02 -7.69 -11.31
N HIS A 30 -6.93 -7.14 -10.76
CA HIS A 30 -5.81 -6.58 -11.50
C HIS A 30 -4.51 -6.62 -10.67
N ALA A 31 -3.37 -6.56 -11.37
CA ALA A 31 -2.08 -6.44 -10.70
C ALA A 31 -1.76 -4.97 -10.40
N ASP A 32 -1.39 -4.69 -9.15
CA ASP A 32 -0.98 -3.37 -8.68
C ASP A 32 0.03 -3.51 -7.53
N GLN A 33 0.65 -2.42 -7.11
CA GLN A 33 1.52 -2.40 -5.94
C GLN A 33 1.65 -1.01 -5.35
N GLY A 34 2.09 -0.95 -4.11
CA GLY A 34 2.55 0.28 -3.50
C GLY A 34 2.40 0.24 -1.99
N VAL A 35 2.21 1.40 -1.38
CA VAL A 35 2.16 1.53 0.08
C VAL A 35 0.73 1.71 0.56
N ALA A 36 0.34 0.89 1.54
CA ALA A 36 -0.89 1.08 2.30
C ALA A 36 -0.55 1.74 3.63
N VAL A 37 -1.27 2.82 3.96
CA VAL A 37 -1.24 3.47 5.28
C VAL A 37 -2.55 3.14 5.99
N LEU A 38 -2.46 2.47 7.13
CA LEU A 38 -3.61 2.07 7.95
C LEU A 38 -3.62 2.90 9.24
N VAL A 39 -4.80 3.37 9.61
CA VAL A 39 -5.05 3.96 10.93
C VAL A 39 -5.85 2.94 11.73
N LYS A 40 -5.28 2.47 12.85
CA LYS A 40 -5.83 1.41 13.67
C LYS A 40 -6.06 1.87 15.10
N ALA A 41 -6.97 1.19 15.80
CA ALA A 41 -7.14 1.31 17.24
C ALA A 41 -7.79 0.05 17.81
N GLN A 42 -7.79 -0.06 19.13
CA GLN A 42 -8.53 -1.12 19.81
C GLN A 42 -10.03 -0.81 19.82
N VAL A 43 -10.81 -1.66 19.15
CA VAL A 43 -12.28 -1.61 19.13
C VAL A 43 -12.80 -2.94 19.65
N SER A 44 -13.58 -2.93 20.73
CA SER A 44 -14.17 -4.15 21.32
C SER A 44 -13.14 -5.26 21.59
N GLY A 45 -11.92 -4.90 22.02
CA GLY A 45 -10.85 -5.86 22.29
C GLY A 45 -10.14 -6.43 21.06
N LYS A 46 -10.40 -5.90 19.85
CA LYS A 46 -9.71 -6.25 18.61
C LYS A 46 -8.93 -5.05 18.05
N ASP A 47 -7.73 -5.29 17.55
CA ASP A 47 -6.96 -4.31 16.77
C ASP A 47 -7.60 -4.13 15.39
N THR A 48 -8.32 -3.03 15.21
CA THR A 48 -9.26 -2.79 14.10
C THR A 48 -8.77 -1.68 13.19
N THR A 49 -8.80 -1.91 11.88
CA THR A 49 -8.50 -0.89 10.88
C THR A 49 -9.66 0.09 10.74
N LEU A 50 -9.45 1.34 11.18
CA LEU A 50 -10.45 2.40 11.15
C LEU A 50 -10.47 3.13 9.80
N LEU A 51 -9.29 3.36 9.23
CA LEU A 51 -9.10 4.00 7.91
C LEU A 51 -7.98 3.27 7.17
N ARG A 52 -8.10 3.19 5.84
CA ARG A 52 -7.06 2.66 4.97
C ARG A 52 -6.84 3.61 3.80
N PHE A 53 -5.58 3.87 3.46
CA PHE A 53 -5.19 4.66 2.30
C PHE A 53 -4.27 3.82 1.42
N ASN A 54 -4.72 3.51 0.22
CA ASN A 54 -3.94 2.83 -0.81
C ASN A 54 -3.20 3.89 -1.62
N CYS A 55 -1.89 3.99 -1.42
CA CYS A 55 -0.99 4.83 -2.20
C CYS A 55 -0.29 3.98 -3.26
N PHE A 56 -1.08 3.34 -4.13
CA PHE A 56 -0.59 2.39 -5.13
C PHE A 56 -0.30 3.03 -6.49
N ASP A 57 0.35 2.27 -7.35
CA ASP A 57 0.74 2.69 -8.70
C ASP A 57 -0.47 2.93 -9.59
N ILE A 58 -1.54 2.14 -9.44
CA ILE A 58 -2.79 2.29 -10.19
C ILE A 58 -3.91 2.73 -9.25
N GLU A 59 -4.32 1.90 -8.31
CA GLU A 59 -5.46 2.07 -7.43
C GLU A 59 -5.15 2.96 -6.22
N LYS A 60 -5.14 4.27 -6.47
CA LYS A 60 -5.01 5.28 -5.41
C LYS A 60 -6.38 5.49 -4.78
N SER A 61 -6.60 4.94 -3.61
CA SER A 61 -7.92 4.95 -2.96
C SER A 61 -7.83 5.08 -1.45
N TYR A 62 -8.97 5.33 -0.80
CA TYR A 62 -9.08 5.32 0.65
C TYR A 62 -10.45 4.80 1.10
N ASP A 63 -10.45 4.13 2.25
CA ASP A 63 -11.61 3.46 2.83
C ASP A 63 -11.94 3.99 4.23
N TYR A 64 -13.23 4.23 4.47
CA TYR A 64 -13.77 4.53 5.80
C TYR A 64 -14.31 3.28 6.48
N GLY A 65 -13.74 2.91 7.63
CA GLY A 65 -14.19 1.76 8.42
C GLY A 65 -14.20 0.46 7.62
N PRO A 66 -13.08 0.04 6.99
CA PRO A 66 -13.04 -1.20 6.20
C PRO A 66 -13.37 -2.45 7.02
N GLU A 67 -13.23 -2.39 8.36
CA GLU A 67 -13.63 -3.46 9.29
C GLU A 67 -14.92 -3.14 10.06
N ASN A 68 -15.62 -2.05 9.72
CA ASN A 68 -16.90 -1.66 10.33
C ASN A 68 -18.08 -2.06 9.43
N THR A 69 -18.66 -3.23 9.68
CA THR A 69 -19.83 -3.72 8.93
C THR A 69 -21.08 -2.88 9.13
N GLU A 70 -21.13 -2.07 10.20
CA GLU A 70 -22.26 -1.20 10.53
C GLU A 70 -22.11 0.22 9.96
N ASN A 71 -20.96 0.53 9.33
CA ASN A 71 -20.73 1.84 8.72
C ASN A 71 -21.56 1.99 7.43
N VAL A 72 -22.84 2.31 7.57
CA VAL A 72 -23.77 2.52 6.45
C VAL A 72 -24.03 4.00 6.32
N VAL A 73 -23.69 4.58 5.17
CA VAL A 73 -24.03 5.96 4.85
C VAL A 73 -25.09 5.98 3.77
N ALA A 74 -26.27 6.51 4.11
CA ALA A 74 -27.37 6.67 3.18
C ALA A 74 -26.93 7.51 1.98
N GLY A 75 -27.22 7.02 0.78
CA GLY A 75 -26.98 7.79 -0.43
C GLY A 75 -28.04 8.85 -0.68
N PRO A 76 -27.82 9.71 -1.67
CA PRO A 76 -28.76 10.75 -2.03
C PRO A 76 -30.13 10.16 -2.36
N GLU A 77 -31.20 10.74 -1.84
CA GLU A 77 -32.58 10.34 -2.17
C GLU A 77 -32.83 10.38 -3.69
N MET A 78 -32.20 11.34 -4.37
CA MET A 78 -32.21 11.51 -5.83
C MET A 78 -31.67 10.29 -6.59
N LEU A 79 -30.87 9.43 -5.95
CA LEU A 79 -30.32 8.17 -6.48
C LEU A 79 -30.99 6.94 -5.85
N GLY A 80 -32.20 7.10 -5.31
CA GLY A 80 -32.97 6.00 -4.72
C GLY A 80 -32.55 5.63 -3.30
N GLY A 81 -31.72 6.45 -2.63
CA GLY A 81 -31.34 6.26 -1.22
C GLY A 81 -30.43 5.05 -0.95
N ALA A 82 -29.90 4.41 -2.00
CA ALA A 82 -28.96 3.30 -1.86
C ALA A 82 -27.73 3.73 -1.06
N ALA A 83 -27.23 2.88 -0.17
CA ALA A 83 -26.08 3.19 0.65
C ALA A 83 -24.83 3.48 -0.22
N LEU A 84 -24.07 4.50 0.16
CA LEU A 84 -22.80 4.85 -0.48
C LEU A 84 -21.73 3.80 -0.17
N THR A 85 -20.81 3.63 -1.12
CA THR A 85 -19.56 2.92 -0.84
C THR A 85 -18.75 3.73 0.18
N ASN A 86 -18.07 3.01 1.08
CA ASN A 86 -17.08 3.63 1.96
C ASN A 86 -15.68 3.66 1.34
N HIS A 87 -15.56 3.19 0.11
CA HIS A 87 -14.36 3.20 -0.72
C HIS A 87 -14.41 4.37 -1.69
N TYR A 88 -13.31 5.12 -1.79
CA TYR A 88 -13.19 6.31 -2.62
C TYR A 88 -11.87 6.34 -3.37
N GLN A 89 -11.94 6.60 -4.68
CA GLN A 89 -10.76 6.80 -5.51
C GLN A 89 -10.20 8.22 -5.33
N MET A 90 -8.88 8.35 -5.29
CA MET A 90 -8.19 9.64 -5.26
C MET A 90 -8.11 10.21 -6.68
N ASP A 91 -8.40 11.50 -6.81
CA ASP A 91 -8.28 12.19 -8.10
C ASP A 91 -6.80 12.43 -8.41
N PRO A 92 -6.26 11.91 -9.54
CA PRO A 92 -4.83 12.01 -9.84
C PRO A 92 -4.35 13.44 -10.11
N ILE A 93 -5.25 14.35 -10.50
CA ILE A 93 -4.94 15.75 -10.80
C ILE A 93 -5.04 16.59 -9.52
N ALA A 94 -6.14 16.47 -8.78
CA ALA A 94 -6.42 17.29 -7.61
C ALA A 94 -5.65 16.82 -6.36
N CYS A 95 -5.40 15.51 -6.21
CA CYS A 95 -4.72 14.97 -5.02
C CYS A 95 -3.19 14.98 -5.16
N GLY A 96 -2.65 14.92 -6.38
CA GLY A 96 -1.22 14.87 -6.63
C GLY A 96 -0.59 13.56 -6.11
N ASN A 97 0.56 13.65 -5.44
CA ASN A 97 1.21 12.47 -4.86
C ASN A 97 0.35 11.86 -3.72
N PRO A 98 -0.02 10.57 -3.79
CA PRO A 98 -0.98 9.96 -2.86
C PRO A 98 -0.47 9.86 -1.42
N ILE A 99 0.85 9.64 -1.22
CA ILE A 99 1.45 9.62 0.12
C ILE A 99 1.36 11.02 0.74
N GLY A 100 1.83 12.05 0.02
CA GLY A 100 1.76 13.43 0.51
C GLY A 100 0.33 13.90 0.74
N TRP A 101 -0.61 13.48 -0.10
CA TRP A 101 -2.04 13.77 0.09
C TRP A 101 -2.57 13.10 1.36
N THR A 102 -2.29 11.82 1.57
CA THR A 102 -2.69 11.06 2.76
C THR A 102 -2.23 11.74 4.04
N ILE A 103 -0.95 12.12 4.10
CA ILE A 103 -0.36 12.76 5.30
C ILE A 103 -1.00 14.13 5.58
N ARG A 104 -1.25 14.95 4.55
CA ARG A 104 -1.96 16.23 4.72
C ARG A 104 -3.42 16.01 5.16
N THR A 105 -4.11 15.06 4.55
CA THR A 105 -5.50 14.74 4.90
C THR A 105 -5.62 14.26 6.36
N LEU A 106 -4.73 13.38 6.80
CA LEU A 106 -4.69 12.93 8.20
C LEU A 106 -4.38 14.09 9.16
N ARG A 107 -3.45 14.98 8.80
CA ARG A 107 -3.08 16.15 9.60
C ARG A 107 -4.26 17.09 9.88
N ASP A 108 -5.13 17.26 8.89
CA ASP A 108 -6.17 18.29 8.89
C ASP A 108 -7.57 17.76 9.20
N LYS A 109 -7.85 16.49 8.88
CA LYS A 109 -9.21 15.94 8.85
C LYS A 109 -9.41 14.65 9.64
N LEU A 110 -8.38 14.09 10.28
CA LEU A 110 -8.47 12.78 10.92
C LEU A 110 -9.68 12.59 11.85
N PRO A 111 -10.02 13.51 12.80
CA PRO A 111 -11.18 13.29 13.67
C PRO A 111 -12.50 13.16 12.89
N LYS A 112 -12.72 14.03 11.90
CA LYS A 112 -13.90 13.97 11.02
C LYS A 112 -13.93 12.69 10.19
N MET A 113 -12.77 12.20 9.78
CA MET A 113 -12.69 10.93 9.06
C MET A 113 -13.05 9.74 9.94
N LEU A 114 -12.62 9.75 11.21
CA LEU A 114 -12.98 8.71 12.18
C LEU A 114 -14.48 8.73 12.50
N GLU A 115 -15.09 9.90 12.63
CA GLU A 115 -16.55 10.04 12.75
C GLU A 115 -17.26 9.44 11.53
N ARG A 116 -16.82 9.79 10.31
CA ARG A 116 -17.37 9.24 9.06
C ARG A 116 -17.16 7.73 8.92
N ALA A 117 -16.13 7.18 9.55
CA ALA A 117 -15.87 5.74 9.61
C ALA A 117 -16.71 5.01 10.68
N GLY A 118 -17.55 5.73 11.43
CA GLY A 118 -18.40 5.17 12.47
C GLY A 118 -17.72 5.05 13.83
N TYR A 119 -16.64 5.81 14.09
CA TYR A 119 -15.88 5.77 15.35
C TYR A 119 -15.85 7.13 16.09
N PRO A 120 -16.99 7.74 16.40
CA PRO A 120 -17.04 9.06 17.06
C PRO A 120 -16.41 9.06 18.47
N ALA A 121 -16.53 7.95 19.22
CA ALA A 121 -15.93 7.84 20.55
C ALA A 121 -14.39 7.88 20.49
N ILE A 122 -13.79 7.21 19.49
CA ILE A 122 -12.34 7.26 19.28
C ILE A 122 -11.94 8.66 18.84
N ALA A 123 -12.67 9.27 17.90
CA ALA A 123 -12.40 10.61 17.39
C ALA A 123 -12.27 11.66 18.51
N GLN A 124 -13.10 11.57 19.56
CA GLN A 124 -13.06 12.47 20.72
C GLN A 124 -11.82 12.30 21.61
N THR A 125 -11.15 11.15 21.53
CA THR A 125 -9.96 10.83 22.33
C THR A 125 -8.64 11.09 21.59
N VAL A 126 -8.71 11.53 20.33
CA VAL A 126 -7.52 11.78 19.50
C VAL A 126 -6.89 13.11 19.86
N GLU A 127 -5.66 13.06 20.37
CA GLU A 127 -4.81 14.23 20.54
C GLU A 127 -4.09 14.56 19.23
N MET A 128 -4.59 15.58 18.52
CA MET A 128 -4.06 15.95 17.20
C MET A 128 -2.61 16.47 17.23
N SER A 129 -2.12 16.95 18.38
CA SER A 129 -0.70 17.28 18.56
C SER A 129 0.17 16.03 18.43
N ALA A 130 -0.12 14.97 19.19
CA ALA A 130 0.60 13.70 19.13
C ALA A 130 0.53 13.07 17.73
N VAL A 131 -0.61 13.19 17.04
CA VAL A 131 -0.72 12.75 15.64
C VAL A 131 0.21 13.56 14.72
N ARG A 132 0.23 14.89 14.87
CA ARG A 132 1.09 15.75 14.05
C ARG A 132 2.57 15.48 14.26
N ASP A 133 2.96 15.12 15.46
CA ASP A 133 4.35 14.79 15.80
C ASP A 133 4.82 13.50 15.11
N VAL A 134 3.93 12.50 14.95
CA VAL A 134 4.29 11.21 14.34
C VAL A 134 4.16 11.17 12.81
N LEU A 135 3.30 12.00 12.22
CA LEU A 135 3.04 11.98 10.77
C LEU A 135 4.28 12.15 9.88
N PRO A 136 5.31 12.95 10.23
CA PRO A 136 6.56 13.02 9.47
C PRO A 136 7.27 11.67 9.37
N GLU A 137 7.34 10.89 10.46
CA GLU A 137 7.97 9.56 10.46
C GLU A 137 7.15 8.55 9.65
N VAL A 138 5.82 8.64 9.72
CA VAL A 138 4.90 7.86 8.87
C VAL A 138 5.15 8.17 7.39
N GLU A 139 5.29 9.45 7.04
CA GLU A 139 5.57 9.90 5.67
C GLU A 139 6.93 9.39 5.17
N GLU A 140 7.98 9.54 5.98
CA GLU A 140 9.32 9.06 5.63
C GLU A 140 9.33 7.55 5.41
N CYS A 141 8.72 6.79 6.32
CA CYS A 141 8.60 5.34 6.19
C CYS A 141 7.80 4.95 4.95
N ALA A 142 6.69 5.62 4.66
CA ALA A 142 5.90 5.37 3.46
C ALA A 142 6.70 5.64 2.19
N ARG A 143 7.45 6.75 2.12
CA ARG A 143 8.30 7.07 0.98
C ARG A 143 9.44 6.07 0.83
N GLN A 144 10.05 5.65 1.92
CA GLN A 144 11.10 4.65 1.93
C GLN A 144 10.57 3.29 1.47
N LEU A 145 9.44 2.82 2.00
CA LEU A 145 8.82 1.56 1.57
C LEU A 145 8.38 1.63 0.11
N TYR A 146 7.80 2.74 -0.35
CA TYR A 146 7.41 2.93 -1.74
C TYR A 146 8.61 2.84 -2.69
N ALA A 147 9.74 3.47 -2.32
CA ALA A 147 10.96 3.41 -3.12
C ALA A 147 11.62 2.03 -3.06
N THR A 148 11.64 1.39 -1.88
CA THR A 148 12.51 0.23 -1.64
C THR A 148 11.83 -1.12 -1.78
N LYS A 149 10.51 -1.22 -1.62
CA LYS A 149 9.78 -2.50 -1.67
C LYS A 149 9.05 -2.74 -2.99
N ARG A 150 9.20 -1.82 -3.94
CA ARG A 150 8.68 -1.98 -5.30
C ARG A 150 9.21 -3.27 -5.91
N ASN A 151 8.30 -4.07 -6.47
CA ASN A 151 8.63 -5.24 -7.26
C ASN A 151 8.58 -4.86 -8.75
N THR A 152 9.74 -4.84 -9.40
CA THR A 152 9.86 -4.56 -10.84
C THR A 152 9.78 -5.81 -11.71
N VAL A 153 9.68 -7.02 -11.11
CA VAL A 153 9.71 -8.30 -11.84
C VAL A 153 8.59 -9.23 -11.38
N LYS A 154 7.69 -9.59 -12.31
CA LYS A 154 6.51 -10.42 -12.03
C LYS A 154 6.70 -11.91 -12.37
N HIS A 155 7.91 -12.33 -12.77
CA HIS A 155 8.15 -13.68 -13.29
C HIS A 155 9.38 -14.33 -12.63
N ASN A 156 9.45 -15.67 -12.70
CA ASN A 156 10.60 -16.45 -12.27
C ASN A 156 11.85 -15.94 -12.99
N ARG A 157 12.98 -15.75 -12.29
CA ARG A 157 14.24 -15.19 -12.84
C ARG A 157 15.08 -16.19 -13.66
N GLY A 158 14.45 -17.29 -14.08
CA GLY A 158 15.15 -18.47 -14.57
C GLY A 158 15.78 -19.33 -13.49
N THR A 159 16.04 -20.58 -13.88
CA THR A 159 16.70 -21.60 -13.04
C THR A 159 18.22 -21.45 -13.03
N HIS A 160 18.77 -20.99 -14.14
CA HIS A 160 20.22 -20.80 -14.34
C HIS A 160 20.46 -19.33 -14.65
N ILE A 161 21.34 -18.68 -13.90
CA ILE A 161 21.65 -17.26 -14.06
C ILE A 161 23.11 -17.13 -14.52
N PHE A 162 23.33 -16.35 -15.56
CA PHE A 162 24.65 -16.05 -16.12
C PHE A 162 24.94 -14.56 -15.99
N GLU A 163 26.02 -14.20 -15.30
CA GLU A 163 26.38 -12.80 -15.09
C GLU A 163 27.25 -12.26 -16.24
N ALA A 164 26.93 -11.05 -16.71
CA ALA A 164 27.61 -10.34 -17.79
C ALA A 164 27.75 -8.85 -17.43
N GLY A 165 28.61 -8.55 -16.46
CA GLY A 165 28.80 -7.19 -15.95
C GLY A 165 27.60 -6.74 -15.12
N ASN A 166 26.98 -5.62 -15.49
CA ASN A 166 25.78 -5.08 -14.83
C ASN A 166 24.46 -5.71 -15.33
N ILE A 167 24.54 -6.65 -16.28
CA ILE A 167 23.42 -7.41 -16.83
C ILE A 167 23.62 -8.88 -16.48
N ARG A 168 22.53 -9.62 -16.25
CA ARG A 168 22.51 -11.05 -15.97
C ARG A 168 21.47 -11.71 -16.88
N PHE A 169 21.67 -12.95 -17.26
CA PHE A 169 20.74 -13.70 -18.11
C PHE A 169 20.20 -14.89 -17.34
N GLY A 170 18.92 -14.87 -17.00
CA GLY A 170 18.20 -16.01 -16.46
C GLY A 170 17.71 -16.91 -17.57
N LEU A 171 17.93 -18.22 -17.46
CA LEU A 171 17.40 -19.22 -18.40
C LEU A 171 16.37 -20.09 -17.70
N GLU A 172 15.20 -20.20 -18.30
CA GLU A 172 14.10 -21.05 -17.81
C GLU A 172 13.59 -21.95 -18.92
N MET A 173 13.50 -23.25 -18.68
CA MET A 173 12.76 -24.15 -19.57
C MET A 173 11.31 -24.20 -19.11
N ARG A 174 10.43 -23.49 -19.79
CA ARG A 174 8.99 -23.51 -19.47
C ARG A 174 8.31 -24.67 -20.17
N ARG A 175 7.40 -25.34 -19.47
CA ARG A 175 6.50 -26.34 -20.05
C ARG A 175 5.07 -25.93 -19.77
N LEU A 176 4.27 -25.78 -20.83
CA LEU A 176 2.84 -25.60 -20.72
C LEU A 176 2.17 -26.97 -20.47
N PRO A 177 0.97 -26.99 -19.87
CA PRO A 177 0.26 -28.23 -19.51
C PRO A 177 0.01 -29.20 -20.68
N MET A 178 0.06 -28.71 -21.93
CA MET A 178 -0.17 -29.50 -23.15
C MET A 178 1.12 -29.96 -23.85
N GLY A 179 2.29 -29.83 -23.20
CA GLY A 179 3.56 -30.35 -23.71
C GLY A 179 4.36 -29.38 -24.58
N ASP A 180 3.74 -28.29 -25.05
CA ASP A 180 4.46 -27.18 -25.67
C ASP A 180 5.24 -26.41 -24.62
N GLY A 181 6.50 -26.12 -24.92
CA GLY A 181 7.43 -25.49 -24.00
C GLY A 181 8.64 -24.95 -24.75
N GLY A 182 9.33 -24.01 -24.13
CA GLY A 182 10.45 -23.32 -24.75
C GLY A 182 11.40 -22.75 -23.71
N LEU A 183 12.61 -22.44 -24.19
CA LEU A 183 13.57 -21.69 -23.41
C LEU A 183 13.11 -20.24 -23.33
N ALA A 184 12.78 -19.76 -22.14
CA ALA A 184 12.67 -18.34 -21.85
C ALA A 184 14.04 -17.80 -21.42
N ILE A 185 14.38 -16.62 -21.92
CA ILE A 185 15.60 -15.91 -21.59
C ILE A 185 15.20 -14.61 -20.89
N HIS A 186 15.59 -14.48 -19.64
CA HIS A 186 15.35 -13.33 -18.80
C HIS A 186 16.56 -12.42 -18.80
N VAL A 187 16.43 -11.17 -19.24
CA VAL A 187 17.57 -10.23 -19.31
C VAL A 187 17.60 -9.29 -18.12
N LEU A 188 18.28 -9.65 -17.05
CA LEU A 188 18.23 -9.00 -15.76
C LEU A 188 19.25 -7.84 -15.63
N ALA A 189 18.94 -6.72 -14.97
CA ALA A 189 19.92 -5.67 -14.69
C ALA A 189 19.67 -4.97 -13.34
N ASP A 190 20.73 -4.41 -12.76
CA ASP A 190 20.63 -3.56 -11.56
C ASP A 190 20.20 -2.15 -11.97
N ILE A 191 18.95 -1.79 -11.68
CA ILE A 191 18.46 -0.42 -11.87
C ILE A 191 18.68 0.36 -10.57
N GLY A 192 19.43 1.47 -10.65
CA GLY A 192 19.62 2.36 -9.50
C GLY A 192 18.30 2.97 -9.02
N GLY A 193 18.01 2.89 -7.71
CA GLY A 193 16.81 3.53 -7.15
C GLY A 193 16.36 3.07 -5.75
N THR A 194 16.87 1.94 -5.24
CA THR A 194 16.39 1.34 -4.00
C THR A 194 17.49 1.25 -2.92
N PRO A 195 17.57 2.19 -1.97
CA PRO A 195 18.50 2.10 -0.84
C PRO A 195 18.21 0.87 0.04
N GLY A 196 19.25 0.09 0.39
CA GLY A 196 19.14 -0.98 1.39
C GLY A 196 18.79 -2.38 0.87
N LYS A 197 18.62 -2.56 -0.45
CA LYS A 197 18.73 -3.88 -1.08
C LYS A 197 20.19 -4.07 -1.49
N HIS A 198 20.87 -5.08 -0.94
CA HIS A 198 22.01 -5.66 -1.66
C HIS A 198 21.41 -6.18 -2.98
N TYR A 199 21.93 -5.73 -4.11
CA TYR A 199 21.32 -5.87 -5.44
C TYR A 199 21.12 -7.34 -5.88
N THR A 200 20.07 -7.98 -5.36
CA THR A 200 19.56 -9.30 -5.77
C THR A 200 18.22 -9.20 -6.51
N GLU A 201 17.83 -8.00 -6.97
CA GLU A 201 16.67 -7.80 -7.84
C GLU A 201 17.12 -7.42 -9.25
N GLU A 202 17.46 -8.49 -9.93
CA GLU A 202 17.63 -8.68 -11.34
C GLU A 202 16.42 -8.19 -12.15
N THR A 203 16.46 -7.02 -12.80
CA THR A 203 15.32 -6.50 -13.60
C THR A 203 15.35 -7.02 -15.04
N GLU A 204 14.39 -7.87 -15.42
CA GLU A 204 14.25 -8.41 -16.78
C GLU A 204 13.87 -7.31 -17.80
N LEU A 205 14.75 -7.04 -18.76
CA LEU A 205 14.67 -6.04 -19.81
C LEU A 205 13.90 -6.56 -21.04
N LEU A 206 13.84 -7.88 -21.21
CA LEU A 206 13.18 -8.58 -22.31
C LEU A 206 12.95 -10.05 -21.93
N ALA A 207 11.81 -10.59 -22.36
CA ALA A 207 11.36 -11.99 -22.25
C ALA A 207 10.99 -12.53 -23.64
#